data_AF-A0A9Q0TWM4-F1
#
_entry.id   AF-A0A9Q0TWM4-F1
#
_cell.length_a   1.000
_cell.length_b   1.000
_cell.length_c   1.000
_cell.angle_alpha   90.00
_cell.angle_beta   90.00
_cell.angle_gamma   90.00
#
_symmetry.space_group_name_H-M   'P 1'
#
loop_
_entity.id
_entity.type
_entity.pdbx_description
1 polymer ?
#
loop_
_entity_poly.entity_id
_entity_poly.type
_entity_poly.pdbx_seq_one_letter_code
_entity_poly.pdbx_strand_id
1 'polypeptide(L)'
;MRLKEGLLGIDRFSFPPLLKAASRASGLNEGKEIHGVAAKLGFDKDPFVQTGLVGMYASCDRIADARLVFEKMPYRDVVAWSIMIDGYHQNGLYDDVLQLFEEMRSSNLKPDEMILATILSACGRAQKFKLWRSYT
;
A
#
# COMPACT_ATOMS: atom_id res chain seq x y z
N MET A 1 -9.46 -17.36 27.73
CA MET A 1 -9.39 -17.90 26.35
C MET A 1 -10.79 -18.18 25.78
N ARG A 2 -11.72 -17.20 25.79
CA ARG A 2 -13.14 -17.41 25.43
C ARG A 2 -13.85 -16.20 24.81
N LEU A 3 -13.12 -15.33 24.10
CA LEU A 3 -13.71 -14.14 23.42
C LEU A 3 -13.52 -14.13 21.90
N LYS A 4 -13.08 -15.23 21.28
CA LYS A 4 -12.82 -15.29 19.83
C LYS A 4 -14.00 -15.75 18.96
N GLU A 5 -15.15 -16.11 19.53
CA GLU A 5 -16.26 -16.73 18.76
C GLU A 5 -17.56 -15.92 18.75
N GLY A 6 -17.54 -14.63 19.10
CA GLY A 6 -18.75 -13.85 19.37
C GLY A 6 -19.25 -12.86 18.31
N LEU A 7 -18.53 -12.61 17.22
CA LEU A 7 -18.96 -11.67 16.16
C LEU A 7 -18.80 -12.35 14.79
N LEU A 8 -19.86 -13.03 14.34
CA LEU A 8 -20.09 -13.58 12.99
C LEU A 8 -18.87 -13.59 12.04
N GLY A 9 -18.06 -14.65 12.06
CA GLY A 9 -17.23 -15.08 10.92
C GLY A 9 -16.13 -14.14 10.41
N ILE A 10 -15.86 -13.00 11.05
CA ILE A 10 -14.82 -12.07 10.58
C ILE A 10 -13.44 -12.63 10.91
N ASP A 11 -12.73 -13.07 9.88
CA ASP A 11 -11.33 -13.50 9.94
C ASP A 11 -10.42 -12.54 9.15
N ARG A 12 -9.12 -12.84 9.08
CA ARG A 12 -8.15 -12.01 8.33
C ARG A 12 -8.53 -11.82 6.85
N PHE A 13 -9.24 -12.76 6.24
CA PHE A 13 -9.60 -12.73 4.82
C PHE A 13 -10.84 -11.87 4.54
N SER A 14 -11.58 -11.50 5.59
CA SER A 14 -12.74 -10.62 5.50
C SER A 14 -12.34 -9.15 5.25
N PHE A 15 -11.15 -8.73 5.68
CA PHE A 15 -10.71 -7.34 5.59
C PHE A 15 -10.31 -6.86 4.19
N PRO A 16 -9.50 -7.60 3.38
CA PRO A 16 -9.06 -7.10 2.08
C PRO A 16 -10.20 -6.72 1.12
N PRO A 17 -11.29 -7.50 0.98
CA PRO A 17 -12.43 -7.09 0.16
C PRO A 17 -13.13 -5.81 0.66
N LEU A 18 -13.30 -5.68 1.99
CA LEU A 18 -13.91 -4.49 2.60
C LEU A 18 -13.04 -3.24 2.37
N LEU A 19 -11.73 -3.37 2.56
CA LEU A 19 -10.77 -2.30 2.31
C LEU A 19 -10.77 -1.91 0.82
N LYS A 20 -10.84 -2.88 -0.10
CA LYS A 20 -10.93 -2.61 -1.53
C LYS A 20 -12.24 -1.90 -1.91
N ALA A 21 -13.35 -2.24 -1.26
CA ALA A 21 -14.62 -1.53 -1.45
C ALA A 21 -14.51 -0.07 -0.96
N ALA A 22 -13.95 0.14 0.23
CA ALA A 22 -13.71 1.48 0.79
C ALA A 22 -12.81 2.32 -0.13
N SER A 23 -11.73 1.74 -0.69
CA SER A 23 -10.88 2.40 -1.69
C SER A 23 -11.67 2.96 -2.87
N ARG A 24 -12.54 2.12 -3.47
CA ARG A 24 -13.30 2.49 -4.67
C ARG A 24 -14.33 3.58 -4.41
N ALA A 25 -14.85 3.64 -3.19
CA ALA A 25 -15.79 4.66 -2.76
C ALA A 25 -15.12 5.94 -2.27
N SER A 26 -13.78 6.01 -2.22
CA SER A 26 -13.04 7.06 -1.48
C SER A 26 -13.53 7.20 -0.03
N GLY A 27 -13.98 6.08 0.55
CA GLY A 27 -14.62 6.00 1.87
C GLY A 27 -13.60 5.98 3.00
N LEU A 28 -12.96 7.12 3.26
CA LEU A 28 -11.91 7.23 4.28
C LEU A 28 -12.43 6.92 5.69
N ASN A 29 -13.67 7.29 6.00
CA ASN A 29 -14.25 7.07 7.32
C ASN A 29 -14.50 5.59 7.54
N GLU A 30 -15.14 4.92 6.57
CA GLU A 30 -15.39 3.49 6.56
C GLU A 30 -14.06 2.71 6.61
N GLY A 31 -13.06 3.15 5.84
CA GLY A 31 -11.72 2.57 5.86
C GLY A 31 -11.05 2.67 7.24
N LYS A 32 -11.19 3.80 7.94
CA LYS A 32 -10.71 3.97 9.33
C LYS A 32 -11.47 3.10 10.32
N GLU A 33 -12.79 2.94 10.16
CA GLU A 33 -13.59 2.03 10.98
C GLU A 33 -13.14 0.58 10.79
N ILE A 34 -12.96 0.14 9.54
CA ILE A 34 -12.44 -1.19 9.20
C ILE A 34 -11.05 -1.40 9.81
N HIS A 35 -10.15 -0.41 9.71
CA HIS A 35 -8.83 -0.46 10.36
C HIS A 35 -8.94 -0.59 11.89
N GLY A 36 -9.82 0.19 12.52
CA GLY A 36 -10.08 0.11 13.96
C GLY A 36 -10.61 -1.26 14.38
N VAL A 37 -11.48 -1.87 13.59
CA VAL A 37 -11.97 -3.24 13.81
C VAL A 37 -10.83 -4.26 13.67
N ALA A 38 -9.99 -4.14 12.64
CA ALA A 38 -8.84 -5.01 12.43
C ALA A 38 -7.90 -5.00 13.64
N ALA A 39 -7.60 -3.80 14.17
CA ALA A 39 -6.76 -3.65 15.35
C ALA A 39 -7.39 -4.26 16.61
N LYS A 40 -8.68 -4.04 16.84
CA LYS A 40 -9.40 -4.63 17.99
C LYS A 40 -9.42 -6.15 17.96
N LEU A 41 -9.45 -6.75 16.76
CA LEU A 41 -9.43 -8.21 16.58
C LEU A 41 -8.02 -8.80 16.52
N GLY A 42 -6.97 -7.96 16.54
CA GLY A 42 -5.56 -8.37 16.53
C GLY A 42 -5.01 -8.72 15.15
N PHE A 43 -5.60 -8.17 14.09
CA PHE A 43 -5.16 -8.35 12.70
C PHE A 43 -4.37 -7.14 12.16
N ASP A 44 -4.03 -6.15 13.00
CA ASP A 44 -3.25 -4.96 12.62
C ASP A 44 -1.83 -5.27 12.12
N LYS A 45 -1.31 -6.46 12.44
CA LYS A 45 -0.01 -6.96 12.00
C LYS A 45 -0.09 -8.04 10.92
N ASP A 46 -1.30 -8.40 10.48
CA ASP A 46 -1.47 -9.38 9.42
C ASP A 46 -1.05 -8.77 8.07
N PRO A 47 -0.11 -9.38 7.33
CA PRO A 47 0.41 -8.79 6.10
C PRO A 47 -0.65 -8.54 5.03
N PHE A 48 -1.68 -9.38 4.93
CA PHE A 48 -2.75 -9.20 3.94
C PHE A 48 -3.63 -8.00 4.30
N VAL A 49 -3.93 -7.84 5.59
CA VAL A 49 -4.68 -6.69 6.10
C VAL A 49 -3.88 -5.40 5.94
N GLN A 50 -2.58 -5.41 6.29
CA GLN A 50 -1.70 -4.25 6.13
C GLN A 50 -1.57 -3.82 4.67
N THR A 51 -1.34 -4.75 3.73
CA THR A 51 -1.29 -4.44 2.30
C THR A 51 -2.61 -3.82 1.80
N GLY A 52 -3.75 -4.33 2.24
CA GLY A 52 -5.06 -3.74 1.93
C GLY A 52 -5.23 -2.32 2.52
N LEU A 53 -4.74 -2.09 3.74
CA LEU A 53 -4.80 -0.79 4.41
C LEU A 53 -3.94 0.26 3.70
N VAL A 54 -2.74 -0.12 3.24
CA VAL A 54 -1.87 0.75 2.43
C VAL A 54 -2.62 1.22 1.19
N GLY A 55 -3.19 0.27 0.42
CA GLY A 55 -3.97 0.60 -0.78
C GLY A 55 -5.18 1.48 -0.49
N MET A 56 -5.90 1.21 0.61
CA MET A 56 -7.05 2.00 1.03
C MET A 56 -6.67 3.44 1.35
N TYR A 57 -5.68 3.66 2.22
CA TYR A 57 -5.25 5.02 2.56
C TYR A 57 -4.68 5.77 1.36
N ALA A 58 -3.89 5.12 0.51
CA ALA A 58 -3.34 5.74 -0.70
C ALA A 58 -4.45 6.19 -1.67
N SER A 59 -5.48 5.37 -1.87
CA SER A 59 -6.63 5.70 -2.72
C SER A 59 -7.54 6.80 -2.17
N CYS A 60 -7.43 7.13 -0.87
CA CYS A 60 -8.19 8.20 -0.23
C CYS A 60 -7.35 9.48 -0.05
N ASP A 61 -6.30 9.67 -0.84
CA ASP A 61 -5.34 10.79 -0.76
C ASP A 61 -4.68 10.96 0.62
N ARG A 62 -4.60 9.88 1.41
CA ARG A 62 -3.93 9.84 2.72
C ARG A 62 -2.60 9.10 2.61
N ILE A 63 -1.76 9.51 1.66
CA ILE A 63 -0.49 8.83 1.36
C ILE A 63 0.45 8.74 2.57
N ALA A 64 0.44 9.73 3.46
CA ALA A 64 1.21 9.70 4.71
C ALA A 64 0.73 8.58 5.65
N ASP A 65 -0.58 8.38 5.78
CA ASP A 65 -1.14 7.28 6.58
C ASP A 65 -0.81 5.93 5.94
N ALA A 66 -0.89 5.84 4.60
CA ALA A 66 -0.48 4.65 3.86
C ALA A 66 1.00 4.32 4.13
N ARG A 67 1.89 5.33 4.08
CA ARG A 67 3.32 5.17 4.38
C ARG A 67 3.54 4.71 5.82
N LEU A 68 2.78 5.23 6.79
CA LEU A 68 2.87 4.79 8.19
C LEU A 68 2.47 3.33 8.38
N VAL A 69 1.45 2.85 7.67
CA VAL A 69 1.08 1.42 7.70
C VAL A 69 2.17 0.58 7.03
N PHE A 70 2.64 1.01 5.85
CA PHE A 70 3.70 0.35 5.10
C PHE A 70 4.97 0.22 5.95
N GLU A 71 5.41 1.27 6.64
CA GLU A 71 6.59 1.24 7.50
C GLU A 71 6.46 0.29 8.69
N LYS A 72 5.24 0.04 9.16
CA LYS A 72 4.98 -0.92 10.26
C LYS A 72 4.94 -2.37 9.81
N MET A 73 4.97 -2.64 8.50
CA MET A 73 4.99 -4.02 7.99
C MET A 73 6.35 -4.68 8.30
N PRO A 74 6.37 -5.84 8.98
CA PRO A 74 7.61 -6.54 9.29
C PRO A 74 8.27 -7.15 8.04
N TYR A 75 7.45 -7.48 7.04
CA TYR A 75 7.89 -7.99 5.74
C TYR A 75 7.05 -7.33 4.64
N ARG A 76 7.71 -6.83 3.60
CA ARG A 76 7.08 -6.15 2.46
C ARG A 76 7.44 -6.94 1.22
N ASP A 77 6.45 -7.61 0.64
CA ASP A 77 6.62 -8.30 -0.63
C ASP A 77 6.48 -7.35 -1.82
N VAL A 78 6.68 -7.88 -3.02
CA VAL A 78 6.55 -7.11 -4.27
C VAL A 78 5.17 -6.45 -4.39
N VAL A 79 4.11 -7.09 -3.88
CA VAL A 79 2.74 -6.57 -3.94
C VAL A 79 2.59 -5.33 -3.04
N ALA A 80 3.09 -5.38 -1.81
CA ALA A 80 3.06 -4.23 -0.91
C ALA A 80 3.85 -3.03 -1.49
N TRP A 81 5.03 -3.29 -2.07
CA TRP A 81 5.83 -2.25 -2.74
C TRP A 81 5.09 -1.66 -3.95
N SER A 82 4.51 -2.51 -4.78
CA SER A 82 3.74 -2.12 -5.95
C SER A 82 2.59 -1.19 -5.60
N ILE A 83 1.81 -1.55 -4.56
CA ILE A 83 0.68 -0.74 -4.08
C ILE A 83 1.16 0.61 -3.53
N MET A 84 2.27 0.65 -2.78
CA MET A 84 2.79 1.91 -2.25
C MET A 84 3.27 2.82 -3.38
N ILE A 85 4.03 2.28 -4.34
CA ILE A 85 4.55 3.02 -5.50
C ILE A 85 3.42 3.57 -6.36
N ASP A 86 2.42 2.74 -6.70
CA ASP A 86 1.24 3.20 -7.44
C ASP A 86 0.49 4.28 -6.63
N GLY A 87 0.35 4.10 -5.32
CA GLY A 87 -0.23 5.10 -4.43
C GLY A 87 0.39 6.48 -4.57
N TYR A 88 1.72 6.60 -4.49
CA TYR A 88 2.42 7.87 -4.70
C TYR A 88 2.23 8.40 -6.13
N HIS A 89 2.28 7.52 -7.14
CA HIS A 89 2.08 7.91 -8.54
C HIS A 89 0.67 8.49 -8.79
N GLN A 90 -0.39 7.84 -8.29
CA GLN A 90 -1.76 8.33 -8.43
C GLN A 90 -1.98 9.64 -7.67
N ASN A 91 -1.27 9.85 -6.56
CA ASN A 91 -1.28 11.11 -5.80
C ASN A 91 -0.40 12.21 -6.42
N GLY A 92 0.23 11.97 -7.58
CA GLY A 92 1.03 12.98 -8.29
C GLY A 92 2.45 13.19 -7.74
N LEU A 93 2.92 12.34 -6.83
CA LEU A 93 4.18 12.47 -6.12
C LEU A 93 5.32 11.76 -6.87
N TYR A 94 5.59 12.18 -8.10
CA TYR A 94 6.47 11.47 -9.03
C TYR A 94 7.94 11.40 -8.59
N ASP A 95 8.42 12.40 -7.85
CA ASP A 95 9.78 12.37 -7.30
C ASP A 95 9.93 11.31 -6.20
N ASP A 96 8.93 11.19 -5.34
CA ASP A 96 8.90 10.20 -4.26
C ASP A 96 8.74 8.76 -4.79
N VAL A 97 8.08 8.59 -5.95
CA VAL A 97 8.01 7.30 -6.66
C VAL A 97 9.41 6.78 -6.99
N LEU A 98 10.30 7.66 -7.45
CA LEU A 98 11.69 7.28 -7.78
C LEU A 98 12.48 6.91 -6.52
N GLN A 99 12.25 7.63 -5.42
CA GLN A 99 12.88 7.30 -4.15
C GLN A 99 12.42 5.94 -3.62
N LEU A 100 11.11 5.66 -3.65
CA LEU A 100 10.56 4.35 -3.25
C LEU A 100 11.10 3.20 -4.08
N PHE A 101 11.33 3.42 -5.36
CA PHE A 101 11.93 2.40 -6.23
C PHE A 101 13.35 2.03 -5.79
N GLU A 102 14.15 3.01 -5.36
CA GLU A 102 15.49 2.73 -4.80
C GLU A 102 15.42 2.01 -3.46
N GLU A 103 14.48 2.38 -2.60
CA GLU A 103 14.24 1.69 -1.33
C GLU A 103 13.84 0.21 -1.58
N MET A 104 13.01 -0.05 -2.60
CA MET A 104 12.64 -1.41 -3.00
C MET A 104 13.85 -2.20 -3.51
N ARG A 105 14.67 -1.61 -4.40
CA ARG A 105 15.88 -2.26 -4.93
C ARG A 105 16.87 -2.61 -3.82
N SER A 106 17.02 -1.71 -2.85
CA SER A 106 17.86 -1.92 -1.67
C SER A 106 17.36 -3.06 -0.77
N SER A 107 16.08 -3.43 -0.90
CA SER A 107 15.47 -4.58 -0.22
C SER A 107 15.67 -5.91 -0.96
N ASN A 108 16.51 -5.96 -2.01
CA ASN A 108 16.79 -7.13 -2.86
C ASN A 108 15.54 -7.74 -3.54
N LEU A 109 14.48 -6.94 -3.72
CA LEU A 109 13.29 -7.36 -4.43
C LEU A 109 13.36 -6.90 -5.89
N LYS A 110 13.01 -7.82 -6.80
CA LYS A 110 12.93 -7.50 -8.22
C LYS A 110 11.59 -6.80 -8.50
N PRO A 111 11.59 -5.60 -9.12
CA PRO A 111 10.36 -4.97 -9.56
C PRO A 111 9.69 -5.80 -10.66
N ASP A 112 8.36 -5.82 -10.65
CA ASP A 112 7.57 -6.40 -11.73
C ASP A 112 7.36 -5.40 -12.87
N GLU A 113 6.74 -5.88 -13.96
CA GLU A 113 6.47 -5.04 -15.14
C GLU A 113 5.60 -3.83 -14.83
N MET A 114 4.68 -3.96 -13.86
CA MET A 114 3.78 -2.89 -13.47
C MET A 114 4.52 -1.77 -12.72
N ILE A 115 5.43 -2.12 -11.82
CA ILE A 115 6.30 -1.16 -11.16
C ILE A 115 7.16 -0.44 -12.19
N LEU A 116 7.79 -1.16 -13.12
CA LEU A 116 8.63 -0.55 -14.15
C LEU A 116 7.86 0.43 -15.04
N ALA A 117 6.63 0.09 -15.45
CA ALA A 117 5.76 1.00 -16.19
C ALA A 117 5.43 2.28 -15.38
N THR A 118 5.17 2.12 -14.08
CA THR A 118 4.89 3.25 -13.17
C THR A 118 6.10 4.17 -13.02
N ILE A 119 7.30 3.60 -12.88
CA ILE A 119 8.56 4.38 -12.82
C ILE A 119 8.81 5.14 -14.12
N LEU A 120 8.61 4.51 -15.27
CA LEU A 120 8.79 5.15 -16.57
C LEU A 120 7.82 6.35 -16.74
N SER A 121 6.55 6.17 -16.36
CA SER A 121 5.56 7.26 -16.32
C SER A 121 6.02 8.40 -15.39
N ALA A 122 6.42 8.07 -14.16
CA ALA A 122 6.88 9.04 -13.17
C ALA A 122 8.12 9.82 -13.65
N CYS A 123 9.09 9.15 -14.28
CA CYS A 123 10.27 9.80 -14.88
C CYS A 123 9.89 10.87 -15.91
N GLY A 124 8.91 10.56 -16.76
CA GLY A 124 8.41 11.51 -17.76
C GLY A 124 7.75 12.72 -17.13
N ARG A 125 6.95 12.51 -16.08
CA ARG A 125 6.24 13.59 -15.36
C ARG A 125 7.17 14.43 -14.48
N ALA A 126 8.18 13.82 -13.88
CA ALA A 126 9.23 14.51 -13.12
C ALA A 126 10.31 15.16 -14.01
N GLN A 127 10.26 14.95 -15.33
CA GLN A 127 11.27 15.40 -16.30
C GLN A 127 12.69 14.86 -16.01
N LYS A 128 12.79 13.71 -15.33
CA LYS A 128 14.05 13.08 -14.88
C LYS A 128 14.55 11.97 -15.81
N PHE A 129 14.42 12.14 -17.13
CA PHE A 129 14.80 11.13 -18.13
C PHE A 129 16.26 10.65 -18.06
N LYS A 130 17.18 11.48 -17.56
CA LYS A 130 18.59 11.09 -17.38
C LYS A 130 18.79 10.06 -16.27
N LEU A 131 17.93 10.08 -15.24
CA LEU A 131 17.99 9.14 -14.12
C LEU A 131 17.52 7.74 -14.56
N TRP A 132 16.53 7.65 -15.45
CA TRP A 132 16.09 6.37 -16.01
C TRP A 132 17.23 5.59 -16.72
N ARG A 133 18.10 6.29 -17.46
CA ARG A 133 19.21 5.68 -18.20
C ARG A 133 20.29 5.04 -17.32
N SER A 134 20.36 5.36 -16.02
CA SER A 134 21.24 4.65 -15.09
C SER A 134 20.66 3.34 -14.56
N TYR A 135 19.41 3.01 -14.90
CA TYR A 135 18.71 1.80 -14.43
C TYR A 135 18.53 0.71 -15.49
N THR A 136 18.93 0.96 -16.73
CA THR A 136 19.01 -0.02 -17.83
C THR A 136 20.46 -0.39 -18.12
#